data_AF-A0A2N2FC00-F1
#
_entry.id   AF-A0A2N2FC00-F1
#
_cell.length_a   1.000
_cell.length_b   1.000
_cell.length_c   1.000
_cell.angle_alpha   90.00
_cell.angle_beta   90.00
_cell.angle_gamma   90.00
#
_symmetry.space_group_name_H-M   'P 1'
#
loop_
_entity.id
_entity.type
_entity.pdbx_description
1 polymer ?
#
loop_
_entity_poly.entity_id
_entity_poly.type
_entity_poly.pdbx_seq_one_letter_code
_entity_poly.pdbx_strand_id
1 'polypeptide(L)'
;MNNVQSIEEIFSGRLLSVPNYQRGYAWEDRQLSEFLEDLEFLGEAKEHYTGTLVLHGTDKATCQMDKEGKSYTIFNVVDGQQRLTTIVLLLYAISQEMNNLNNSTFAGVKSM
;
A
#
# COMPACT_ATOMS: atom_id res chain seq x y z
N MET A 1 15.17 13.68 13.67
CA MET A 1 13.93 12.91 13.42
C MET A 1 14.18 12.08 12.19
N ASN A 2 14.16 10.74 12.31
CA ASN A 2 14.23 9.87 11.14
C ASN A 2 12.89 9.98 10.41
N ASN A 3 12.91 10.52 9.19
CA ASN A 3 11.73 10.65 8.32
C ASN A 3 11.53 9.42 7.42
N VAL A 4 12.34 8.38 7.62
CA VAL A 4 12.15 7.08 6.96
C VAL A 4 11.07 6.33 7.73
N GLN A 5 10.03 5.92 7.03
CA GLN A 5 8.93 5.15 7.59
C GLN A 5 8.72 3.88 6.76
N SER A 6 8.35 2.79 7.42
CA SER A 6 7.94 1.56 6.75
C SER A 6 6.55 1.73 6.11
N ILE A 7 6.21 0.82 5.19
CA ILE A 7 4.88 0.80 4.58
C ILE A 7 3.79 0.59 5.64
N GLU A 8 4.04 -0.27 6.64
CA GLU A 8 3.12 -0.49 7.76
C GLU A 8 2.87 0.80 8.54
N GLU A 9 3.94 1.53 8.88
CA GLU A 9 3.85 2.81 9.61
C GLU A 9 3.10 3.89 8.82
N ILE A 10 3.20 3.86 7.49
CA ILE A 10 2.48 4.78 6.60
C ILE A 10 0.96 4.52 6.66
N PHE A 11 0.53 3.26 6.73
CA PHE A 11 -0.88 2.90 6.79
C PHE A 11 -1.46 2.89 8.22
N SER A 12 -0.63 2.93 9.24
CA SER A 12 -1.08 2.91 10.64
C SER A 12 -1.66 4.27 11.09
N GLY A 13 -2.96 4.29 11.38
CA GLY A 13 -3.65 5.47 11.94
C GLY A 13 -3.85 6.63 10.94
N ARG A 14 -3.59 6.40 9.65
CA ARG A 14 -3.72 7.38 8.58
C ARG A 14 -4.72 6.91 7.54
N LEU A 15 -5.50 7.83 7.00
CA LEU A 15 -6.31 7.61 5.81
C LEU A 15 -5.70 8.42 4.67
N LEU A 16 -5.18 7.72 3.66
CA LEU A 16 -4.52 8.33 2.52
C LEU A 16 -5.54 8.61 1.42
N SER A 17 -5.76 9.88 1.12
CA SER A 17 -6.70 10.37 0.12
C SER A 17 -5.93 10.80 -1.13
N VAL A 18 -6.40 10.39 -2.31
CA VAL A 18 -5.89 10.88 -3.61
C VAL A 18 -6.84 11.98 -4.11
N PRO A 19 -6.41 13.26 -4.13
CA PRO A 19 -7.28 14.37 -4.52
C PRO A 19 -7.62 14.37 -6.01
N ASN A 20 -8.77 14.94 -6.37
CA ASN A 20 -9.28 14.98 -7.76
C ASN A 20 -8.35 15.70 -8.77
N TYR A 21 -7.46 16.57 -8.30
CA TYR A 21 -6.48 17.26 -9.15
C TYR A 21 -5.27 16.39 -9.53
N GLN A 22 -5.13 15.21 -8.91
CA GLN A 22 -4.09 14.27 -9.28
C GLN A 22 -4.46 13.54 -10.58
N ARG A 23 -3.45 13.24 -11.41
CA ARG A 23 -3.66 12.39 -12.59
C ARG A 23 -4.01 10.96 -12.17
N GLY A 24 -4.77 10.29 -13.03
CA GLY A 24 -5.06 8.86 -12.88
C GLY A 24 -3.81 7.98 -12.87
N TYR A 25 -4.00 6.71 -12.55
CA TYR A 25 -2.93 5.73 -12.62
C TYR A 25 -2.40 5.61 -14.06
N ALA A 26 -1.08 5.68 -14.23
CA ALA A 26 -0.44 5.80 -15.53
C ALA A 26 0.93 5.12 -15.58
N TRP A 27 1.25 4.26 -14.61
CA TRP A 27 2.35 3.32 -14.78
C TRP A 27 1.96 2.27 -15.80
N GLU A 28 2.89 1.98 -16.70
CA GLU A 28 2.81 1.00 -17.75
C GLU A 28 3.77 -0.15 -17.43
N ASP A 29 3.84 -1.15 -18.31
CA ASP A 29 4.61 -2.38 -18.12
C ASP A 29 6.07 -2.10 -17.72
N ARG A 30 6.69 -1.07 -18.31
CA ARG A 30 8.07 -0.72 -17.98
C ARG A 30 8.25 -0.34 -16.50
N GLN A 31 7.43 0.58 -15.98
CA GLN A 31 7.57 1.02 -14.58
C GLN A 31 7.19 -0.10 -13.61
N LEU A 32 6.24 -0.96 -14.01
CA LEU A 32 5.87 -2.14 -13.25
C LEU A 32 7.00 -3.17 -13.18
N SER A 33 7.67 -3.45 -14.30
CA SER A 33 8.85 -4.32 -14.33
C SER A 33 9.98 -3.77 -13.48
N GLU A 34 10.32 -2.50 -13.63
CA GLU A 34 11.36 -1.85 -12.81
C GLU A 34 11.02 -1.94 -11.30
N PHE A 35 9.76 -1.72 -10.92
CA PHE A 35 9.30 -1.86 -9.53
C PHE A 35 9.40 -3.29 -9.00
N LEU A 36 9.05 -4.30 -9.81
CA LEU A 36 9.14 -5.70 -9.40
C LEU A 36 10.59 -6.18 -9.31
N GLU A 37 11.44 -5.77 -10.24
CA GLU A 37 12.88 -6.05 -10.20
C GLU A 37 13.50 -5.51 -8.90
N ASP A 38 13.17 -4.28 -8.50
CA ASP A 38 13.62 -3.70 -7.22
C ASP A 38 13.22 -4.57 -6.01
N LEU A 39 12.04 -5.20 -6.05
CA LEU A 39 11.57 -6.14 -5.02
C LEU A 39 12.25 -7.51 -5.09
N GLU A 40 12.65 -7.99 -6.27
CA GLU A 40 13.39 -9.24 -6.41
C GLU A 40 14.84 -9.10 -5.92
N PHE A 41 15.45 -7.94 -6.11
CA PHE A 41 16.82 -7.65 -5.64
C PHE A 41 16.92 -7.38 -4.14
N LEU A 42 15.78 -7.26 -3.44
CA LEU A 42 15.68 -7.15 -1.99
C LEU A 42 16.04 -8.48 -1.32
N GLY A 43 17.32 -8.66 -0.98
CA GLY A 43 17.77 -9.81 -0.19
C GLY A 43 17.24 -9.80 1.25
N GLU A 44 17.31 -10.96 1.92
CA GLU A 44 16.67 -11.25 3.24
C GLU A 44 16.94 -10.25 4.39
N ALA A 45 17.96 -9.40 4.30
CA ALA A 45 18.37 -8.49 5.36
C ALA A 45 18.60 -7.04 4.90
N LYS A 46 18.03 -6.63 3.77
CA LYS A 46 18.21 -5.27 3.23
C LYS A 46 16.92 -4.46 3.31
N GLU A 47 17.00 -3.25 3.82
CA GLU A 47 15.97 -2.24 3.63
C GLU A 47 16.12 -1.62 2.24
N HIS A 48 15.01 -1.40 1.54
CA HIS A 48 14.99 -0.71 0.26
C HIS A 48 14.26 0.61 0.37
N TYR A 49 14.91 1.68 -0.07
CA TYR A 49 14.31 2.99 -0.15
C TYR A 49 13.51 3.12 -1.46
N THR A 50 12.20 2.90 -1.39
CA THR A 50 11.29 2.97 -2.54
C THR A 50 10.93 4.41 -3.00
N GLY A 51 11.46 5.42 -2.32
CA GLY A 51 11.28 6.83 -2.67
C GLY A 51 10.53 7.66 -1.63
N THR A 52 10.31 8.95 -1.95
CA THR A 52 9.62 9.90 -1.07
C THR A 52 8.11 9.85 -1.29
N LEU A 53 7.34 9.87 -0.20
CA LEU A 53 5.89 10.08 -0.22
C LEU A 53 5.60 11.47 0.38
N VAL A 54 5.00 12.36 -0.39
CA VAL A 54 4.66 13.72 0.09
C VAL A 54 3.20 13.74 0.47
N LEU A 55 2.94 13.98 1.75
CA LEU A 55 1.61 14.04 2.34
C LEU A 55 1.28 15.45 2.81
N HIS A 56 0.07 15.91 2.52
CA HIS A 56 -0.49 17.13 3.06
C HIS A 56 -1.57 16.78 4.08
N GLY A 57 -1.34 17.14 5.34
CA GLY A 57 -2.35 16.99 6.39
C GLY A 57 -3.53 17.88 6.08
N THR A 58 -4.73 17.29 6.10
CA THR A 58 -5.96 18.09 6.19
C THR A 58 -6.06 18.65 7.61
N ASP A 59 -6.65 19.83 7.80
CA ASP A 59 -6.75 20.47 9.11
C ASP A 59 -7.19 19.45 10.18
N LYS A 60 -6.62 19.51 11.39
CA LYS A 60 -6.78 18.50 12.49
C LYS A 60 -8.23 18.12 12.85
N ALA A 61 -9.23 18.78 12.28
CA ALA A 61 -10.66 18.49 12.42
C ALA A 61 -11.16 17.32 11.54
N THR A 62 -10.43 16.90 10.50
CA THR A 62 -10.84 15.79 9.62
C THR A 62 -10.28 14.45 10.09
N CYS A 63 -10.79 13.99 11.24
CA CYS A 63 -10.64 12.62 11.67
C CYS A 63 -11.82 11.79 11.14
N GLN A 64 -11.54 10.69 10.46
CA GLN A 64 -12.56 9.69 10.14
C GLN A 64 -12.50 8.57 11.16
N MET A 65 -13.66 8.17 11.66
CA MET A 65 -13.79 7.06 12.58
C MET A 65 -14.36 5.86 11.83
N ASP A 66 -13.74 4.69 12.01
CA ASP A 66 -14.29 3.46 11.48
C ASP A 66 -15.47 2.95 12.33
N LYS A 67 -16.05 1.82 11.91
CA LYS A 67 -17.19 1.18 12.61
C LYS A 67 -16.82 0.67 14.01
N GLU A 68 -15.53 0.50 14.31
CA GLU A 68 -15.00 -0.02 15.57
C GLU A 68 -14.56 1.10 16.51
N GLY A 69 -14.72 2.37 16.10
CA GLY A 69 -14.38 3.53 16.92
C GLY A 69 -12.92 3.98 16.78
N LYS A 70 -12.16 3.41 15.84
CA LYS A 70 -10.76 3.81 15.60
C LYS A 70 -10.72 5.07 14.75
N SER A 71 -9.99 6.07 15.23
CA SER A 71 -9.83 7.37 14.56
C SER A 71 -8.61 7.36 13.64
N TYR A 72 -8.79 7.92 12.45
CA TYR A 72 -7.77 8.05 11.41
C TYR A 72 -7.59 9.51 11.03
N THR A 73 -6.33 9.94 10.92
CA THR A 73 -6.02 11.28 10.40
C THR A 73 -5.96 11.22 8.88
N ILE A 74 -6.69 12.12 8.21
CA ILE A 74 -6.71 12.16 6.74
C ILE A 74 -5.51 12.95 6.20
N PHE A 75 -4.78 12.33 5.27
CA PHE A 75 -3.68 12.94 4.54
C PHE A 75 -3.95 12.88 3.04
N ASN A 76 -3.79 14.01 2.36
CA ASN A 76 -3.83 14.07 0.91
C ASN A 76 -2.46 13.69 0.33
N VAL A 77 -2.44 12.78 -0.63
CA VAL A 77 -1.23 12.39 -1.35
C VAL A 77 -0.91 13.45 -2.40
N VAL A 78 0.22 14.13 -2.23
CA VAL A 78 0.70 15.19 -3.13
C VAL A 78 1.68 14.63 -4.16
N ASP A 79 2.56 13.73 -3.74
CA ASP A 79 3.51 13.03 -4.61
C ASP A 79 3.72 11.58 -4.13
N GLY A 80 4.16 10.70 -5.03
CA GLY A 80 4.32 9.27 -4.78
C GLY A 80 3.05 8.44 -5.01
N GLN A 81 1.98 9.03 -5.55
CA GLN A 81 0.68 8.37 -5.72
C GLN A 81 0.72 7.08 -6.57
N GLN A 82 1.53 7.04 -7.63
CA GLN A 82 1.61 5.88 -8.52
C GLN A 82 2.25 4.70 -7.80
N ARG A 83 3.41 4.93 -7.13
CA ARG A 83 4.08 3.94 -6.28
C ARG A 83 3.15 3.42 -5.19
N LEU A 84 2.52 4.32 -4.45
CA LEU A 84 1.60 3.97 -3.37
C LEU A 84 0.46 3.09 -3.88
N THR A 85 -0.13 3.46 -5.03
CA THR A 85 -1.20 2.67 -5.65
C THR A 85 -0.72 1.28 -6.07
N THR A 86 0.46 1.18 -6.69
CA THR A 86 1.06 -0.11 -7.08
C THR A 86 1.30 -1.01 -5.86
N ILE A 87 1.81 -0.44 -4.75
CA ILE A 87 2.01 -1.18 -3.49
C ILE A 87 0.67 -1.72 -2.97
N VAL A 88 -0.38 -0.89 -2.96
CA VAL A 88 -1.73 -1.33 -2.52
C VAL A 88 -2.28 -2.44 -3.41
N LEU A 89 -2.14 -2.32 -4.72
CA LEU A 89 -2.57 -3.35 -5.68
C LEU A 89 -1.80 -4.66 -5.50
N LEU A 90 -0.48 -4.59 -5.27
CA LEU A 90 0.34 -5.76 -4.99
C LEU A 90 -0.10 -6.46 -3.70
N LEU A 91 -0.30 -5.71 -2.61
CA LEU A 91 -0.79 -6.25 -1.34
C LEU A 91 -2.17 -6.91 -1.50
N TYR A 92 -3.06 -6.29 -2.28
CA TYR A 92 -4.36 -6.87 -2.61
C TYR A 92 -4.22 -8.18 -3.39
N ALA A 93 -3.37 -8.22 -4.43
CA ALA A 93 -3.12 -9.43 -5.20
C ALA A 93 -2.54 -10.57 -4.35
N ILE A 94 -1.58 -10.26 -3.47
CA ILE A 94 -1.03 -11.22 -2.50
C ILE A 94 -2.13 -11.74 -1.58
N SER A 95 -2.99 -10.86 -1.06
CA SER A 95 -4.10 -11.25 -0.18
C SER A 95 -5.10 -12.18 -0.90
N GLN A 96 -5.44 -11.88 -2.16
CA GLN A 96 -6.30 -12.75 -2.97
C GLN A 96 -5.66 -14.11 -3.20
N GLU A 97 -4.37 -14.15 -3.54
CA GLU A 97 -3.67 -15.41 -3.79
C GLU A 97 -3.55 -16.27 -2.53
N MET A 98 -3.24 -15.65 -1.38
CA MET A 98 -3.23 -16.35 -0.10
C MET A 98 -4.61 -16.97 0.23
N ASN A 99 -5.70 -16.27 -0.06
CA ASN A 99 -7.05 -16.82 0.12
C ASN A 99 -7.33 -17.98 -0.84
N ASN A 100 -6.88 -17.88 -2.10
CA ASN A 100 -7.02 -18.96 -3.08
C ASN A 100 -6.26 -20.23 -2.65
N LEU A 101 -5.02 -20.07 -2.18
CA LEU A 101 -4.19 -21.17 -1.68
C LEU A 101 -4.79 -21.83 -0.44
N ASN A 102 -5.37 -21.05 0.47
CA ASN A 102 -6.10 -21.61 1.60
C ASN A 102 -7.31 -22.42 1.12
N ASN A 103 -8.12 -21.87 0.23
CA ASN A 103 -9.32 -22.53 -0.28
C ASN A 103 -9.03 -23.82 -1.06
N SER A 104 -7.94 -23.86 -1.85
CA SER A 104 -7.51 -25.05 -2.59
C SER A 104 -6.96 -26.14 -1.67
N THR A 105 -6.27 -25.75 -0.59
CA THR A 105 -5.80 -26.67 0.46
C THR A 105 -6.99 -27.35 1.17
N PHE A 106 -8.09 -26.62 1.44
CA PHE A 106 -9.29 -27.21 2.03
C PHE A 106 -10.17 -28.00 1.05
N ALA A 107 -10.10 -27.71 -0.26
CA ALA A 107 -10.82 -28.47 -1.29
C ALA A 107 -10.27 -29.90 -1.44
N GLY A 108 -8.96 -30.11 -1.24
CA GLY A 108 -8.33 -31.44 -1.29
C GLY A 108 -8.74 -32.37 -0.14
N VAL A 109 -9.06 -31.83 1.04
CA VAL A 109 -9.39 -32.61 2.25
C VAL A 109 -10.84 -33.11 2.23
N LYS A 110 -11.73 -32.51 1.43
CA LYS A 110 -13.15 -32.92 1.34
C LYS A 110 -13.43 -34.12 0.41
N SER A 111 -12.38 -34.73 -0.16
CA SER A 111 -12.50 -35.86 -1.10
C SER A 111 -12.06 -37.22 -0.55
N MET A 112 -11.81 -37.34 0.76
CA MET A 112 -11.66 -38.61 1.48
C MET A 112 -12.81 -38.81 2.47
#